data_AF-A0A5M8QVL5-F1
#
_entry.id   AF-A0A5M8QVL5-F1
#
_cell.length_a   1.000
_cell.length_b   1.000
_cell.length_c   1.000
_cell.angle_alpha   90.00
_cell.angle_beta   90.00
_cell.angle_gamma   90.00
#
_symmetry.space_group_name_H-M   'P 1'
#
loop_
_entity.id
_entity.type
_entity.pdbx_description
1 polymer ?
#
loop_
_entity_poly.entity_id
_entity_poly.type
_entity_poly.pdbx_seq_one_letter_code
_entity_poly.pdbx_strand_id
1 'polypeptide(L)'
;MVNVEYLITNSGDSIIDKYSYSDGILKITLNVTEVDKKLMLLIKSENFSFDNFYLDNKEDVYRTCRIQIQELSKVLSVENGIYMPASSFGGIMQESKSNYNLAYGRKKSKVNYIFSLTGYDTLISCLIFDINSIRIEELS
;
A
#
# COMPACT_ATOMS: atom_id res chain seq x y z
N MET A 1 -0.04 -1.99 -22.21
CA MET A 1 0.41 -2.85 -21.09
C MET A 1 0.18 -2.07 -19.82
N VAL A 2 -0.58 -2.60 -18.88
CA VAL A 2 -0.87 -1.94 -17.60
C VAL A 2 0.40 -1.96 -16.74
N ASN A 3 0.84 -0.80 -16.25
CA ASN A 3 1.99 -0.65 -15.36
C ASN A 3 1.59 0.10 -14.07
N VAL A 4 2.50 0.20 -13.10
CA VAL A 4 2.20 0.78 -11.79
C VAL A 4 1.80 2.27 -11.89
N GLU A 5 2.49 3.07 -12.70
CA GLU A 5 2.18 4.50 -12.88
C GLU A 5 0.78 4.71 -13.47
N TYR A 6 0.42 3.88 -14.46
CA TYR A 6 -0.91 3.87 -15.03
C TYR A 6 -1.97 3.54 -13.97
N LEU A 7 -1.72 2.56 -13.10
CA LEU A 7 -2.67 2.20 -12.05
C LEU A 7 -2.81 3.25 -10.96
N ILE A 8 -1.73 3.91 -10.56
CA ILE A 8 -1.81 5.04 -9.60
C ILE A 8 -2.76 6.12 -10.13
N THR A 9 -2.78 6.34 -11.45
CA THR A 9 -3.61 7.37 -12.09
C THR A 9 -5.06 6.92 -12.32
N ASN A 10 -5.30 5.61 -12.52
CA ASN A 10 -6.58 5.07 -12.98
C ASN A 10 -7.20 4.07 -11.99
N SER A 11 -6.93 4.21 -10.70
CA SER A 11 -7.48 3.32 -9.65
C SER A 11 -8.41 4.02 -8.67
N GLY A 12 -8.94 5.21 -8.99
CA GLY A 12 -9.74 6.03 -8.07
C GLY A 12 -10.89 5.27 -7.40
N ASP A 13 -11.58 4.43 -8.17
CA ASP A 13 -12.74 3.64 -7.76
C ASP A 13 -12.50 2.14 -7.96
N SER A 14 -11.27 1.67 -7.71
CA SER A 14 -10.95 0.24 -7.75
C SER A 14 -11.52 -0.49 -6.55
N ILE A 15 -11.97 -1.73 -6.74
CA ILE A 15 -12.54 -2.54 -5.66
C ILE A 15 -11.61 -3.72 -5.39
N ILE A 16 -11.23 -3.90 -4.13
CA ILE A 16 -10.50 -5.12 -3.72
C ILE A 16 -11.45 -6.31 -3.86
N ASP A 17 -11.10 -7.31 -4.67
CA ASP A 17 -11.86 -8.56 -4.81
C ASP A 17 -11.35 -9.61 -3.83
N LYS A 18 -10.02 -9.80 -3.76
CA LYS A 18 -9.36 -10.78 -2.89
C LYS A 18 -7.98 -10.31 -2.50
N TYR A 19 -7.48 -10.79 -1.36
CA TYR A 19 -6.08 -10.63 -0.99
C TYR A 19 -5.59 -11.87 -0.22
N SER A 20 -4.28 -12.11 -0.26
CA SER A 20 -3.63 -13.17 0.51
C SER A 20 -2.15 -12.87 0.66
N TYR A 21 -1.53 -13.43 1.69
CA TYR A 21 -0.09 -13.34 1.90
C TYR A 21 0.50 -14.74 2.09
N SER A 22 1.55 -15.04 1.33
CA SER A 22 2.26 -16.31 1.38
C SER A 22 3.66 -16.14 0.82
N ASP A 23 4.65 -16.79 1.40
CA ASP A 23 6.03 -16.86 0.89
C ASP A 23 6.67 -15.49 0.57
N GLY A 24 6.42 -14.48 1.40
CA GLY A 24 6.99 -13.14 1.20
C GLY A 24 6.28 -12.29 0.14
N ILE A 25 5.16 -12.78 -0.41
CA ILE A 25 4.41 -12.12 -1.48
C ILE A 25 2.98 -11.83 -1.01
N LEU A 26 2.63 -10.55 -1.01
CA LEU A 26 1.26 -10.07 -0.89
C LEU A 26 0.60 -10.09 -2.27
N LYS A 27 -0.48 -10.87 -2.39
CA LYS A 27 -1.30 -10.94 -3.60
C LYS A 27 -2.57 -10.16 -3.37
N ILE A 28 -2.90 -9.23 -4.27
CA ILE A 28 -4.14 -8.45 -4.21
C ILE A 28 -4.81 -8.49 -5.57
N THR A 29 -6.05 -8.95 -5.61
CA THR A 29 -6.90 -8.89 -6.80
C THR A 29 -7.76 -7.63 -6.71
N LEU A 30 -7.64 -6.77 -7.72
CA LEU A 30 -8.40 -5.53 -7.85
C LEU A 30 -9.29 -5.61 -9.10
N ASN A 31 -10.53 -5.16 -8.97
CA ASN A 31 -11.35 -4.76 -10.10
C ASN A 31 -11.10 -3.26 -10.30
N VAL A 32 -10.44 -2.88 -11.39
CA VAL A 32 -10.12 -1.48 -11.73
C VAL A 32 -11.19 -0.96 -12.68
N THR A 33 -12.22 -0.35 -12.08
CA THR A 33 -13.48 0.01 -12.74
C THR A 33 -13.27 0.96 -13.92
N GLU A 34 -12.38 1.94 -13.79
CA GLU A 34 -12.14 2.98 -14.80
C GLU A 34 -11.58 2.45 -16.12
N VAL A 35 -10.98 1.27 -16.09
CA VAL A 35 -10.33 0.66 -17.26
C VAL A 35 -10.94 -0.69 -17.60
N ASP A 36 -12.00 -1.08 -16.90
CA ASP A 36 -12.71 -2.36 -17.04
C ASP A 36 -11.76 -3.57 -17.06
N LYS A 37 -10.86 -3.62 -16.07
CA LYS A 37 -9.90 -4.72 -15.93
C LYS A 37 -9.90 -5.30 -14.54
N LYS A 38 -9.75 -6.63 -14.50
CA LYS A 38 -9.40 -7.34 -13.28
C LYS A 38 -7.91 -7.63 -13.24
N LEU A 39 -7.24 -7.18 -12.20
CA LEU A 39 -5.79 -7.23 -12.09
C LEU A 39 -5.37 -7.94 -10.81
N MET A 40 -4.24 -8.63 -10.85
CA MET A 40 -3.56 -9.16 -9.68
C MET A 40 -2.24 -8.41 -9.47
N LEU A 41 -2.12 -7.76 -8.32
CA LEU A 41 -0.87 -7.20 -7.83
C LEU A 41 -0.14 -8.26 -7.01
N LEU A 42 1.13 -8.50 -7.34
CA LEU A 42 2.04 -9.38 -6.62
C LEU A 42 3.15 -8.51 -6.04
N ILE A 43 3.12 -8.28 -4.73
CA ILE A 43 4.01 -7.34 -4.05
C ILE A 43 4.95 -8.10 -3.11
N LYS A 44 6.25 -8.02 -3.37
CA LYS A 44 7.26 -8.60 -2.47
C LYS A 44 7.43 -7.70 -1.25
N SER A 45 7.00 -8.17 -0.08
CA SER A 45 7.13 -7.43 1.18
C SER A 45 7.08 -8.35 2.40
N GLU A 46 7.72 -7.91 3.48
CA GLU A 46 7.70 -8.56 4.80
C GLU A 46 6.96 -7.72 5.85
N ASN A 47 6.55 -6.50 5.50
CA ASN A 47 5.96 -5.55 6.45
C ASN A 47 4.67 -5.03 5.87
N PHE A 48 3.57 -5.31 6.55
CA PHE A 48 2.24 -4.98 6.08
C PHE A 48 1.32 -4.60 7.23
N SER A 49 0.26 -3.86 6.89
CA SER A 49 -0.88 -3.56 7.74
C SER A 49 -2.15 -3.86 6.95
N PHE A 50 -3.14 -4.45 7.63
CA PHE A 50 -4.46 -4.73 7.09
C PHE A 50 -5.49 -4.14 8.04
N ASP A 51 -6.41 -3.36 7.50
CA ASP A 51 -7.60 -2.95 8.25
C ASP A 51 -8.72 -3.98 8.05
N ASN A 52 -8.72 -4.99 8.92
CA ASN A 52 -9.69 -6.09 8.84
C ASN A 52 -11.13 -5.63 9.07
N PHE A 53 -11.37 -4.49 9.76
CA PHE A 53 -12.73 -4.00 9.97
C PHE A 53 -13.41 -3.70 8.62
N TYR A 54 -12.70 -3.05 7.71
CA TYR A 54 -13.20 -2.76 6.37
C TYR A 54 -13.06 -3.96 5.42
N LEU A 55 -11.94 -4.70 5.49
CA LEU A 55 -11.67 -5.81 4.57
C LEU A 55 -12.59 -7.02 4.76
N ASP A 56 -13.07 -7.28 5.99
CA ASP A 56 -14.01 -8.37 6.28
C ASP A 56 -15.46 -8.00 5.90
N ASN A 57 -15.73 -6.73 5.62
CA ASN A 57 -17.03 -6.29 5.14
C ASN A 57 -17.22 -6.64 3.65
N LYS A 58 -18.43 -7.07 3.29
CA LYS A 58 -18.75 -7.50 1.92
C LYS A 58 -19.32 -6.39 1.04
N GLU A 59 -19.68 -5.24 1.61
CA GLU A 59 -20.18 -4.12 0.82
C GLU A 59 -19.02 -3.47 0.06
N ASP A 60 -19.21 -3.27 -1.24
CA ASP A 60 -18.18 -2.73 -2.14
C ASP A 60 -17.63 -1.39 -1.65
N VAL A 61 -18.48 -0.57 -1.04
CA VAL A 61 -18.11 0.77 -0.55
C VAL A 61 -16.93 0.75 0.44
N TYR A 62 -16.82 -0.28 1.27
CA TYR A 62 -15.72 -0.43 2.24
C TYR A 62 -14.44 -0.99 1.62
N ARG A 63 -14.53 -1.51 0.40
CA ARG A 63 -13.45 -2.15 -0.35
C ARG A 63 -13.01 -1.32 -1.56
N THR A 64 -13.75 -0.26 -1.88
CA THR A 64 -13.36 0.76 -2.84
C THR A 64 -12.11 1.47 -2.33
N CYS A 65 -11.11 1.57 -3.19
CA CYS A 65 -9.81 2.11 -2.87
C CYS A 65 -9.10 2.61 -4.13
N ARG A 66 -8.07 3.43 -3.89
CA ARG A 66 -7.07 3.80 -4.87
C ARG A 66 -5.68 3.35 -4.46
N ILE A 67 -4.82 3.14 -5.44
CA ILE A 67 -3.41 2.87 -5.20
C ILE A 67 -2.68 4.18 -4.88
N GLN A 68 -1.94 4.18 -3.79
CA GLN A 68 -1.01 5.23 -3.43
C GLN A 68 0.37 4.63 -3.17
N ILE A 69 1.42 5.24 -3.72
CA ILE A 69 2.81 4.92 -3.42
C ILE A 69 3.50 6.18 -2.95
N GLN A 70 4.04 6.17 -1.74
CA GLN A 70 4.71 7.31 -1.14
C GLN A 70 6.17 6.99 -0.85
N GLU A 71 7.07 7.89 -1.23
CA GLU A 71 8.47 7.82 -0.83
C GLU A 71 8.60 8.17 0.66
N LEU A 72 9.11 7.24 1.45
CA LEU A 72 9.18 7.37 2.91
C LEU A 72 10.07 8.53 3.35
N SER A 73 11.18 8.81 2.64
CA SER A 73 12.04 9.96 2.97
C SER A 73 11.41 11.33 2.74
N LYS A 74 10.26 11.40 2.07
CA LYS A 74 9.49 12.65 1.90
C LYS A 74 8.49 12.88 3.03
N VAL A 75 8.16 11.85 3.80
CA VAL A 75 7.10 11.89 4.82
C VAL A 75 7.58 11.55 6.23
N LEU A 76 8.75 10.94 6.36
CA LEU A 76 9.39 10.62 7.63
C LEU A 76 10.77 11.24 7.72
N SER A 77 11.15 11.60 8.94
CA SER A 77 12.52 11.98 9.28
C SER A 77 13.46 10.78 9.21
N VAL A 78 14.73 11.05 8.87
CA VAL A 78 15.78 10.02 8.80
C VAL A 78 16.98 10.46 9.61
N GLU A 79 17.38 9.66 10.60
CA GLU A 79 18.58 9.87 11.42
C GLU A 79 19.51 8.66 11.27
N ASN A 80 20.78 8.91 10.97
CA ASN A 80 21.78 7.85 10.75
C ASN A 80 21.32 6.75 9.76
N GLY A 81 20.52 7.13 8.75
CA GLY A 81 19.97 6.21 7.75
C GLY A 81 18.80 5.36 8.24
N ILE A 82 18.20 5.69 9.38
CA ILE A 82 17.04 5.00 9.99
C ILE A 82 15.85 5.94 10.02
N TYR A 83 14.66 5.43 9.68
CA TYR A 83 13.42 6.21 9.79
C TYR A 83 13.01 6.40 11.24
N MET A 84 12.72 7.65 11.59
CA MET A 84 12.33 8.06 12.95
C MET A 84 10.87 8.49 12.98
N PRO A 85 10.16 8.23 14.10
CA PRO A 85 8.86 8.82 14.33
C PRO A 85 8.96 10.35 14.49
N ALA A 86 7.87 11.05 14.24
CA ALA A 86 7.72 12.44 14.64
C ALA A 86 7.98 12.62 16.15
N SER A 87 8.48 13.80 16.53
CA SER A 87 8.81 14.13 17.94
C SER A 87 7.59 14.49 18.80
N SER A 88 6.44 14.76 18.17
CA SER A 88 5.19 15.12 18.87
C SER A 88 4.17 14.00 18.75
N PHE A 89 3.35 13.81 19.79
CA PHE A 89 2.26 12.83 19.77
C PHE A 89 1.32 13.04 18.58
N GLY A 90 0.95 14.30 18.30
CA GLY A 90 0.10 14.63 17.15
C GLY A 90 0.72 14.21 15.80
N GLY A 91 2.03 14.41 15.64
CA GLY A 91 2.76 13.95 14.45
C GLY A 91 2.79 12.42 14.34
N ILE A 92 3.06 11.73 15.45
CA ILE A 92 3.04 10.25 15.50
C ILE A 92 1.66 9.72 15.11
N MET A 93 0.59 10.34 15.61
CA MET A 93 -0.77 9.97 15.26
C MET A 93 -1.07 10.19 13.77
N GLN A 94 -0.57 11.27 13.16
CA GLN A 94 -0.71 11.49 11.72
C GLN A 94 0.06 10.43 10.91
N GLU A 95 1.31 10.16 11.28
CA GLU A 95 2.13 9.13 10.64
C GLU A 95 1.51 7.73 10.78
N SER A 96 0.92 7.42 11.93
CA SER A 96 0.22 6.15 12.17
C SER A 96 -1.04 6.00 11.32
N LYS A 97 -1.83 7.07 11.11
CA LYS A 97 -3.03 7.02 10.25
C LYS A 97 -2.70 6.68 8.79
N SER A 98 -1.50 7.04 8.34
CA SER A 98 -1.01 6.69 7.00
C SER A 98 -0.13 5.43 6.99
N ASN A 99 -0.11 4.67 8.09
CA ASN A 99 0.71 3.47 8.29
C ASN A 99 2.24 3.70 8.12
N TYR A 100 2.72 4.95 8.21
CA TYR A 100 4.15 5.25 8.09
C TYR A 100 4.95 4.70 9.28
N ASN A 101 4.29 4.45 10.40
CA ASN A 101 4.85 3.76 11.56
C ASN A 101 5.41 2.37 11.23
N LEU A 102 4.95 1.72 10.14
CA LEU A 102 5.55 0.46 9.65
C LEU A 102 7.06 0.60 9.37
N ALA A 103 7.50 1.81 8.96
CA ALA A 103 8.88 2.08 8.59
C ALA A 103 9.78 2.47 9.77
N TYR A 104 9.24 2.78 10.96
CA TYR A 104 10.06 3.22 12.09
C TYR A 104 11.14 2.19 12.45
N GLY A 105 12.35 2.67 12.71
CA GLY A 105 13.50 1.81 13.02
C GLY A 105 14.05 1.02 11.82
N ARG A 106 13.41 1.10 10.64
CA ARG A 106 13.93 0.47 9.42
C ARG A 106 15.00 1.35 8.78
N LYS A 107 15.97 0.70 8.14
CA LYS A 107 17.02 1.38 7.39
C LYS A 107 16.47 1.86 6.05
N LYS A 108 16.70 3.13 5.71
CA LYS A 108 16.40 3.72 4.39
C LYS A 108 17.01 2.90 3.25
N SER A 109 18.18 2.30 3.44
CA SER A 109 18.80 1.44 2.42
C SER A 109 18.09 0.11 2.16
N LYS A 110 17.03 -0.24 2.92
CA LYS A 110 16.27 -1.49 2.78
C LYS A 110 14.81 -1.30 2.36
N VAL A 111 14.22 -0.15 2.67
CA VAL A 111 12.83 0.21 2.33
C VAL A 111 12.81 1.68 1.95
N ASN A 112 12.26 2.01 0.77
CA ASN A 112 12.22 3.39 0.29
C ASN A 112 10.79 3.92 0.15
N TYR A 113 9.83 3.03 -0.05
CA TYR A 113 8.44 3.39 -0.32
C TYR A 113 7.47 2.62 0.58
N ILE A 114 6.30 3.19 0.75
CA ILE A 114 5.11 2.49 1.22
C ILE A 114 4.09 2.47 0.09
N PHE A 115 3.59 1.27 -0.21
CA PHE A 115 2.43 1.04 -1.05
C PHE A 115 1.20 0.99 -0.14
N SER A 116 0.12 1.63 -0.55
CA SER A 116 -1.15 1.62 0.16
C SER A 116 -2.34 1.51 -0.80
N LEU A 117 -3.39 0.83 -0.35
CA LEU A 117 -4.73 0.92 -0.89
C LEU A 117 -5.55 1.80 0.04
N THR A 118 -5.92 2.98 -0.44
CA THR A 118 -6.58 4.02 0.36
C THR A 118 -8.01 4.21 -0.13
N GLY A 119 -8.99 4.08 0.76
CA GLY A 119 -10.41 4.28 0.51
C GLY A 119 -11.04 5.12 1.63
N TYR A 120 -12.05 4.57 2.31
CA TYR A 120 -12.57 5.14 3.58
C TYR A 120 -11.47 5.35 4.63
N ASP A 121 -10.56 4.39 4.70
CA ASP A 121 -9.30 4.47 5.43
C ASP A 121 -8.21 3.76 4.61
N THR A 122 -7.03 3.56 5.20
CA THR A 122 -5.93 2.81 4.60
C THR A 122 -6.17 1.31 4.78
N LEU A 123 -6.76 0.67 3.77
CA LEU A 123 -7.21 -0.72 3.82
C LEU A 123 -6.05 -1.72 3.92
N ILE A 124 -5.04 -1.53 3.07
CA ILE A 124 -3.85 -2.37 3.02
C ILE A 124 -2.64 -1.46 2.83
N SER A 125 -1.59 -1.66 3.62
CA SER A 125 -0.29 -1.02 3.41
C SER A 125 0.82 -2.05 3.43
N CYS A 126 1.88 -1.82 2.66
CA CYS A 126 3.12 -2.58 2.81
C CYS A 126 4.36 -1.76 2.41
N LEU A 127 5.51 -2.09 3.02
CA LEU A 127 6.77 -1.45 2.67
C LEU A 127 7.40 -2.13 1.46
N ILE A 128 7.92 -1.35 0.52
CA ILE A 128 8.63 -1.85 -0.66
C ILE A 128 9.96 -1.12 -0.84
N PHE A 129 10.93 -1.82 -1.39
CA PHE A 129 12.25 -1.24 -1.68
C PHE A 129 12.20 -0.33 -2.90
N ASP A 130 11.50 -0.75 -3.94
CA ASP A 130 11.32 -0.01 -5.18
C ASP A 130 9.98 -0.37 -5.84
N ILE A 131 9.62 0.35 -6.90
CA ILE A 131 8.40 0.08 -7.68
C ILE A 131 8.46 -1.30 -8.37
N ASN A 132 9.66 -1.80 -8.71
CA ASN A 132 9.85 -3.11 -9.32
C ASN A 132 9.49 -4.28 -8.39
N SER A 133 9.31 -4.01 -7.11
CA SER A 133 8.80 -4.97 -6.12
C SER A 133 7.32 -5.31 -6.34
N ILE A 134 6.63 -4.58 -7.24
CA ILE A 134 5.25 -4.81 -7.65
C ILE A 134 5.23 -5.39 -9.07
N ARG A 135 4.69 -6.61 -9.20
CA ARG A 135 4.36 -7.20 -10.49
C ARG A 135 2.85 -7.19 -10.70
N ILE A 136 2.41 -6.90 -11.92
CA ILE A 136 1.01 -6.82 -12.30
C ILE A 136 0.70 -7.94 -13.29
N GLU A 137 -0.38 -8.65 -13.07
CA GLU A 137 -0.93 -9.65 -13.98
C GLU A 137 -2.39 -9.27 -14.31
N GLU A 138 -2.76 -9.29 -15.59
CA GLU A 138 -4.15 -9.12 -16.00
C GLU A 138 -4.86 -10.47 -15.86
N LEU A 139 -6.01 -10.48 -15.21
CA LEU A 139 -6.86 -11.66 -15.07
C LEU A 139 -7.94 -11.61 -16.15
N SER A 140 -8.06 -12.71 -16.90
CA SER A 140 -9.09 -12.95 -17.92
C SER A 140 -10.47 -13.17 -17.32
#